data_AF-A0A2T0QWR4-F1
#
_entry.id   AF-A0A2T0QWR4-F1
#
_cell.length_a   1.000
_cell.length_b   1.000
_cell.length_c   1.000
_cell.angle_alpha   90.00
_cell.angle_beta   90.00
_cell.angle_gamma   90.00
#
_symmetry.space_group_name_H-M   'P 1'
#
loop_
_entity.id
_entity.type
_entity.pdbx_description
1 polymer ?
#
loop_
_entity_poly.entity_id
_entity_poly.type
_entity_poly.pdbx_seq_one_letter_code
_entity_poly.pdbx_strand_id
1 'polypeptide(L)'
;MEVRELVAARRRHLDPAPTVAEVVLRAIEAQYARLPQLVEEALKPQTGSLFTFSAPARTNEVKVQMGLRLTRGQLRTLDEVEQQVGASSRGQLVTLAVRAELGNS
;
A
#
# COMPACT_ATOMS: atom_id res chain seq x y z
N MET A 1 -34.87 30.47 5.70
CA MET A 1 -33.96 29.32 5.49
C MET A 1 -32.76 29.85 4.74
N GLU A 2 -31.70 30.21 5.46
CA GLU A 2 -30.57 30.95 4.90
C GLU A 2 -29.59 30.02 4.19
N VAL A 3 -29.02 30.48 3.07
CA VAL A 3 -27.98 29.79 2.29
C VAL A 3 -26.78 29.36 3.18
N ARG A 4 -26.58 30.04 4.32
CA ARG A 4 -25.57 29.71 5.33
C ARG A 4 -25.81 28.36 6.03
N GLU A 5 -27.06 27.98 6.28
CA GLU A 5 -27.38 26.66 6.86
C GLU A 5 -27.21 25.54 5.83
N LEU A 6 -27.50 25.81 4.55
CA LEU A 6 -27.29 24.86 3.46
C LEU A 6 -25.79 24.56 3.24
N VAL A 7 -24.92 25.57 3.38
CA VAL A 7 -23.46 25.40 3.30
C VAL A 7 -22.91 24.69 4.55
N ALA A 8 -23.46 24.95 5.74
CA ALA A 8 -23.08 24.26 6.98
C ALA A 8 -23.51 22.78 6.97
N ALA A 9 -24.68 22.47 6.41
CA ALA A 9 -25.15 21.10 6.22
C ALA A 9 -24.33 20.34 5.16
N ARG A 10 -23.94 21.02 4.06
CA ARG A 10 -23.12 20.40 3.00
C ARG A 10 -21.68 20.12 3.44
N ARG A 11 -21.15 20.86 4.42
CA ARG A 11 -19.83 20.64 5.01
C ARG A 11 -19.75 19.42 5.94
N ARG A 12 -20.88 18.89 6.41
CA ARG A 12 -20.96 17.67 7.25
C ARG A 12 -20.95 16.36 6.46
N HIS A 13 -21.08 16.43 5.12
CA HIS A 13 -21.17 15.26 4.24
C HIS A 13 -19.98 15.09 3.29
N LEU A 14 -18.93 15.92 3.42
CA LEU A 14 -17.64 15.57 2.84
C LEU A 14 -16.87 14.80 3.92
N ASP A 15 -17.00 13.49 3.91
CA ASP A 15 -15.97 12.66 4.54
C ASP A 15 -14.61 13.16 4.03
N PRO A 16 -13.68 13.54 4.92
CA PRO A 16 -12.36 13.92 4.48
C PRO A 16 -11.80 12.77 3.64
N ALA A 17 -11.28 13.09 2.45
CA ALA A 17 -10.64 12.09 1.61
C ALA A 17 -9.61 11.33 2.47
N PRO A 18 -9.60 9.98 2.41
CA PRO A 18 -8.74 9.19 3.28
C PRO A 18 -7.29 9.62 3.07
N THR A 19 -6.57 9.80 4.16
CA THR A 19 -5.15 10.13 4.11
C THR A 19 -4.37 8.97 3.49
N VAL A 20 -3.21 9.25 2.90
CA VAL A 20 -2.33 8.20 2.35
C VAL A 20 -2.02 7.12 3.40
N ALA A 21 -1.87 7.50 4.67
CA ALA A 21 -1.65 6.56 5.76
C ALA A 21 -2.87 5.64 5.99
N GLU A 22 -4.09 6.17 5.94
CA GLU A 22 -5.32 5.36 6.08
C GLU A 22 -5.49 4.41 4.89
N VAL A 23 -5.19 4.86 3.67
CA VAL A 23 -5.22 4.00 2.48
C VAL A 23 -4.22 2.84 2.61
N VAL A 24 -3.00 3.12 3.05
CA VAL A 24 -1.96 2.10 3.26
C VAL A 24 -2.36 1.11 4.34
N LEU A 25 -2.82 1.58 5.50
CA LEU A 25 -3.21 0.71 6.60
C LEU A 25 -4.41 -0.17 6.21
N ARG A 26 -5.40 0.40 5.53
CA ARG A 26 -6.55 -0.34 5.01
C ARG A 26 -6.13 -1.40 4.00
N ALA A 27 -5.19 -1.11 3.11
CA ALA A 27 -4.67 -2.08 2.15
C ALA A 27 -3.93 -3.23 2.85
N ILE A 28 -3.15 -2.93 3.89
CA ILE A 28 -2.45 -3.95 4.70
C ILE A 28 -3.47 -4.82 5.44
N GLU A 29 -4.49 -4.23 6.05
CA GLU A 29 -5.55 -4.95 6.74
C GLU A 29 -6.35 -5.84 5.78
N ALA A 30 -6.75 -5.31 4.62
CA ALA A 30 -7.51 -6.05 3.60
C ALA A 30 -6.73 -7.24 3.06
N GLN A 31 -5.41 -7.08 2.86
CA GLN A 31 -4.56 -8.13 2.30
C GLN A 31 -3.85 -8.96 3.36
N TYR A 32 -4.08 -8.73 4.66
CA TYR A 32 -3.29 -9.31 5.75
C TYR A 32 -3.11 -10.84 5.64
N ALA A 33 -4.20 -11.55 5.34
CA ALA A 33 -4.19 -13.01 5.17
C ALA A 33 -3.37 -13.49 3.95
N ARG A 34 -3.23 -12.64 2.93
CA ARG A 34 -2.54 -12.93 1.67
C ARG A 34 -1.10 -12.39 1.65
N LEU A 35 -0.72 -11.52 2.59
CA LEU A 35 0.62 -10.93 2.64
C LEU A 35 1.77 -11.97 2.63
N PRO A 36 1.71 -13.10 3.36
CA PRO A 36 2.77 -14.11 3.29
C PRO A 36 2.94 -14.67 1.87
N GLN A 37 1.82 -14.91 1.16
CA GLN A 37 1.84 -15.43 -0.21
C GLN A 37 2.39 -14.38 -1.17
N LEU A 38 1.99 -13.11 -1.03
CA LEU A 38 2.50 -12.01 -1.84
C LEU A 38 4.00 -11.79 -1.64
N VAL A 39 4.50 -11.95 -0.41
CA VAL A 39 5.93 -11.89 -0.12
C VAL A 39 6.66 -13.07 -0.77
N GLU A 40 6.13 -14.28 -0.64
CA GLU A 40 6.72 -15.47 -1.29
C GLU A 40 6.73 -15.36 -2.81
N GLU A 41 5.66 -14.86 -3.42
CA GLU A 41 5.56 -14.58 -4.86
C GLU A 41 6.56 -13.52 -5.30
N ALA A 42 6.79 -12.49 -4.48
CA ALA A 42 7.80 -11.46 -4.75
C ALA A 42 9.24 -11.98 -4.60
N LEU A 43 9.46 -13.02 -3.79
CA LEU A 43 10.76 -13.68 -3.60
C LEU A 43 11.06 -14.71 -4.69
N LYS A 44 10.04 -15.25 -5.37
CA LYS A 44 10.23 -16.19 -6.47
C LYS A 44 10.98 -15.48 -7.61
N PRO A 45 12.16 -15.98 -8.03
CA PRO A 45 12.81 -15.46 -9.22
C PRO A 45 11.83 -15.61 -10.38
N GLN A 46 11.55 -14.54 -11.10
CA GLN A 46 10.80 -14.61 -12.35
C GLN A 46 11.61 -15.48 -13.30
N THR A 47 11.39 -16.80 -13.28
CA THR A 47 11.97 -17.76 -14.21
C THR A 47 11.29 -17.61 -15.56
N GLY A 48 11.40 -16.42 -16.15
CA GLY A 48 11.17 -16.16 -17.55
C GLY A 48 12.50 -16.30 -18.27
N SER A 49 12.76 -17.51 -18.79
CA SER A 49 13.69 -17.80 -19.88
C SER A 49 15.10 -17.19 -19.82
N LEU A 50 16.10 -18.02 -19.51
CA LEU A 50 17.53 -17.71 -19.63
C LEU A 50 18.01 -17.48 -21.09
N PHE A 51 17.09 -17.44 -22.07
CA PHE A 51 17.40 -17.29 -23.50
C PHE A 51 16.61 -16.20 -24.23
N THR A 52 16.00 -15.24 -23.53
CA THR A 52 15.52 -14.01 -24.19
C THR A 52 16.56 -12.92 -24.07
N PHE A 53 17.16 -12.58 -25.21
CA PHE A 53 17.93 -11.36 -25.43
C PHE A 53 16.96 -10.17 -25.28
N SER A 54 16.56 -9.86 -24.05
CA SER A 54 15.70 -8.72 -23.77
C SER A 54 16.57 -7.50 -23.54
N ALA A 55 16.41 -6.54 -24.45
CA ALA A 55 16.84 -5.15 -24.32
C ALA A 55 16.73 -4.66 -22.87
N PRO A 56 17.57 -3.70 -22.41
CA PRO A 56 17.44 -3.14 -21.08
C PRO A 56 16.05 -2.51 -20.97
N ALA A 57 15.11 -3.25 -20.39
CA ALA A 57 13.83 -2.73 -19.97
C ALA A 57 14.16 -1.77 -18.84
N ARG A 58 14.45 -0.52 -19.19
CA ARG A 58 14.31 0.61 -18.29
C ARG A 58 12.81 0.71 -18.03
N THR A 59 12.29 -0.17 -17.17
CA THR A 59 11.10 0.14 -16.42
C THR A 59 11.48 1.37 -15.61
N ASN A 60 11.09 2.54 -16.11
CA ASN A 60 11.05 3.79 -15.35
C ASN A 60 10.01 3.61 -14.25
N GLU A 61 10.29 2.73 -13.28
CA GLU A 61 9.53 2.67 -12.04
C GLU A 61 9.75 4.01 -11.36
N VAL A 62 8.75 4.88 -11.49
CA VAL A 62 8.72 6.15 -10.79
C VAL A 62 8.66 5.84 -9.30
N LYS A 63 9.81 5.93 -8.64
CA LYS A 63 9.90 5.78 -7.19
C LYS A 63 9.28 7.01 -6.55
N VAL A 64 8.03 6.90 -6.15
CA VAL A 64 7.35 7.92 -5.36
C VAL A 64 7.73 7.74 -3.90
N GLN A 65 8.46 8.70 -3.32
CA GLN A 65 8.64 8.78 -1.87
C GLN A 65 7.42 9.44 -1.25
N MET A 66 6.73 8.72 -0.36
CA MET A 66 5.62 9.24 0.40
C MET A 66 5.99 9.32 1.88
N GLY A 67 5.81 10.49 2.49
CA GLY A 67 5.94 10.65 3.94
C GLY A 67 4.70 10.12 4.64
N LEU A 68 4.78 8.92 5.23
CA LEU A 68 3.72 8.41 6.10
C LEU A 68 3.92 8.89 7.54
N ARG A 69 2.92 9.58 8.08
CA ARG A 69 2.86 9.89 9.51
C ARG A 69 2.07 8.78 10.21
N LEU A 70 2.78 7.95 10.95
CA LEU A 70 2.21 6.86 11.73
C LEU A 70 2.46 7.12 13.21
N THR A 71 1.51 6.72 14.04
CA THR A 71 1.71 6.69 15.49
C THR A 71 2.75 5.63 15.86
N ARG A 72 3.36 5.74 17.05
CA ARG A 72 4.31 4.73 17.54
C ARG A 72 3.68 3.33 17.62
N GLY A 73 2.38 3.24 17.97
CA GLY A 73 1.65 1.98 17.99
C GLY A 73 1.53 1.35 16.60
N GLN A 74 1.12 2.14 15.61
CA GLN A 74 1.01 1.67 14.22
C GLN A 74 2.37 1.25 13.63
N LEU A 75 3.44 1.98 13.95
CA LEU A 75 4.79 1.59 13.55
C LEU A 75 5.19 0.23 14.14
N ARG A 76 4.88 0.01 15.42
CA ARG A 76 5.16 -1.27 16.08
C ARG A 76 4.36 -2.41 15.45
N THR A 77 3.08 -2.20 15.17
CA THR A 77 2.25 -3.19 14.48
C THR A 77 2.82 -3.51 13.11
N LEU A 78 3.25 -2.50 12.32
CA LEU A 78 3.90 -2.72 11.04
C LEU A 78 5.19 -3.54 11.17
N ASP A 79 6.00 -3.30 12.19
CA ASP A 79 7.21 -4.08 12.47
C ASP A 79 6.88 -5.54 12.80
N GLU A 80 5.85 -5.77 13.63
CA GLU A 80 5.39 -7.12 13.98
C GLU A 80 4.85 -7.86 12.75
N VAL A 81 4.06 -7.19 11.90
CA VAL A 81 3.54 -7.77 10.66
C VAL A 81 4.67 -8.06 9.69
N GLU A 82 5.62 -7.14 9.49
CA GLU A 82 6.80 -7.35 8.66
C GLU A 82 7.56 -8.62 9.07
N GLN A 83 7.80 -8.78 10.38
CA GLN A 83 8.48 -9.96 10.92
C GLN A 83 7.66 -11.24 10.74
N GLN A 84 6.34 -11.19 10.95
CA GLN A 84 5.46 -12.35 10.80
C GLN A 84 5.38 -12.85 9.36
N VAL A 85 5.33 -11.95 8.39
CA VAL A 85 5.19 -12.31 6.97
C VAL A 85 6.53 -12.50 6.26
N GLY A 86 7.64 -12.21 6.94
CA GLY A 86 8.99 -12.35 6.39
C GLY A 86 9.33 -11.34 5.29
N ALA A 87 8.75 -10.13 5.34
CA ALA A 87 9.09 -9.07 4.40
C ALA A 87 10.49 -8.51 4.68
N SER A 88 11.24 -8.13 3.64
CA SER A 88 12.61 -7.60 3.77
C SER A 88 12.66 -6.15 4.26
N SER A 89 11.53 -5.44 4.22
CA SER A 89 11.36 -4.09 4.77
C SER A 89 9.89 -3.71 4.90
N ARG A 90 9.55 -2.78 5.80
CA ARG A 90 8.24 -2.08 5.83
C ARG A 90 7.81 -1.55 4.45
N GLY A 91 8.76 -1.02 3.68
CA GLY A 91 8.49 -0.47 2.36
C GLY A 91 8.03 -1.53 1.36
N GLN A 92 8.64 -2.72 1.41
CA GLN A 92 8.20 -3.86 0.59
C GLN A 92 6.80 -4.32 1.01
N LEU A 93 6.55 -4.45 2.32
CA LEU A 93 5.24 -4.81 2.87
C LEU A 93 4.14 -3.87 2.36
N VAL A 94 4.34 -2.56 2.52
CA VAL A 94 3.41 -1.52 2.07
C VAL A 94 3.20 -1.58 0.56
N THR A 95 4.27 -1.74 -0.21
CA THR A 95 4.18 -1.79 -1.68
C THR A 95 3.39 -3.00 -2.15
N LEU A 96 3.62 -4.18 -1.57
CA LEU A 96 2.90 -5.40 -1.92
C LEU A 96 1.42 -5.30 -1.54
N ALA A 97 1.11 -4.81 -0.34
CA ALA A 97 -0.26 -4.62 0.12
C ALA A 97 -1.04 -3.65 -0.78
N VAL A 98 -0.47 -2.47 -1.07
CA VAL A 98 -1.10 -1.45 -1.90
C VAL A 98 -1.25 -1.94 -3.35
N ARG A 99 -0.23 -2.61 -3.90
CA ARG A 99 -0.30 -3.16 -5.26
C ARG A 99 -1.35 -4.25 -5.38
N ALA A 100 -1.47 -5.11 -4.38
CA ALA A 100 -2.50 -6.15 -4.35
C ALA A 100 -3.90 -5.54 -4.24
N GLU A 101 -4.10 -4.53 -3.40
CA GLU A 101 -5.40 -3.86 -3.24
C GLU A 101 -5.82 -3.10 -4.52
N LEU A 102 -4.90 -2.31 -5.10
CA LEU A 102 -5.16 -1.53 -6.31
C LEU A 102 -5.21 -2.38 -7.58
N GLY A 103 -4.49 -3.49 -7.63
CA GLY A 103 -4.50 -4.43 -8.76
C GLY A 103 -5.73 -5.35 -8.79
N ASN A 104 -6.48 -5.40 -7.70
CA ASN A 104 -7.69 -6.23 -7.54
C ASN A 104 -8.98 -5.38 -7.53
N SER A 105 -8.87 -4.07 -7.82
CA SER A 105 -9.97 -3.10 -7.93
C SER A 105 -10.34 -2.79 -9.38
#